data_AF-T1B9U1-F1
#
_entry.id   AF-T1B9U1-F1
#
_cell.length_a   1.000
_cell.length_b   1.000
_cell.length_c   1.000
_cell.angle_alpha   90.00
_cell.angle_beta   90.00
_cell.angle_gamma   90.00
#
_symmetry.space_group_name_H-M   'P 1'
#
loop_
_entity.id
_entity.type
_entity.pdbx_description
1 polymer ?
#
loop_
_entity_poly.entity_id
_entity_poly.type
_entity_poly.pdbx_seq_one_letter_code
_entity_poly.pdbx_strand_id
1 'polypeptide(L)'
;DAYHPAMLLSLIYGYTTGTHVSRRIERATYDSLAFRLIACDQHPDPDTLAAFRRRAGSPFAALFVQVLQVAHENPFSRLGTVSLDGTRLHAHASKHSALSYGHAEKIEAQLQAEVQELFALAEVADPSTVPDGVSLPDEIRRRTDRLAAI
;
A
#
# COMPACT_ATOMS: atom_id res chain seq x y z
N ASP A 1 13.38 11.83 11.18
CA ASP A 1 13.71 12.96 10.28
C ASP A 1 12.50 13.47 9.54
N ALA A 2 12.57 14.69 9.01
CA ALA A 2 11.49 15.25 8.20
C ALA A 2 11.63 14.79 6.75
N TYR A 3 10.61 14.09 6.25
CA TYR A 3 10.56 13.60 4.87
C TYR A 3 9.75 14.52 3.97
N HIS A 4 10.19 14.70 2.72
CA HIS A 4 9.44 15.47 1.75
C HIS A 4 8.13 14.73 1.37
N PRO A 5 6.96 15.40 1.36
CA PRO A 5 5.68 14.76 1.08
C PRO A 5 5.64 13.98 -0.25
N ALA A 6 6.33 14.47 -1.29
CA ALA A 6 6.40 13.78 -2.58
C ALA A 6 7.14 12.43 -2.49
N MET A 7 8.16 12.30 -1.63
CA MET A 7 8.85 11.03 -1.42
C MET A 7 7.91 10.04 -0.72
N LEU A 8 7.23 10.47 0.35
CA LEU A 8 6.26 9.63 1.05
C LEU A 8 5.10 9.20 0.13
N LEU A 9 4.66 10.10 -0.75
CA LEU A 9 3.62 9.82 -1.74
C LEU A 9 4.07 8.85 -2.82
N SER A 10 5.35 8.86 -3.19
CA SER A 10 5.91 7.91 -4.17
C SER A 10 5.82 6.45 -3.73
N LEU A 11 5.68 6.22 -2.41
CA LEU A 11 5.43 4.91 -1.82
C LEU A 11 4.01 4.39 -2.06
N ILE A 12 3.16 5.13 -2.78
CA ILE A 12 1.97 4.62 -3.48
C ILE A 12 2.29 3.41 -4.35
N TYR A 13 3.54 3.28 -4.81
CA TYR A 13 4.05 2.08 -5.47
C TYR A 13 3.82 0.81 -4.63
N GLY A 14 3.96 0.89 -3.31
CA GLY A 14 3.66 -0.22 -2.41
C GLY A 14 2.20 -0.65 -2.50
N TYR A 15 1.27 0.30 -2.55
CA TYR A 15 -0.16 0.02 -2.71
C TYR A 15 -0.47 -0.64 -4.05
N THR A 16 0.25 -0.28 -5.12
CA THR A 16 0.07 -0.95 -6.43
C THR A 16 0.57 -2.41 -6.43
N THR A 17 1.56 -2.73 -5.60
CA THR A 17 2.21 -4.04 -5.56
C THR A 17 1.73 -4.91 -4.39
N GLY A 18 0.71 -4.48 -3.66
CA GLY A 18 0.15 -5.19 -2.49
C GLY A 18 0.97 -5.03 -1.20
N THR A 19 2.00 -4.19 -1.20
CA THR A 19 2.80 -3.82 -0.02
C THR A 19 2.24 -2.54 0.60
N HIS A 20 1.11 -2.63 1.29
CA HIS A 20 0.37 -1.47 1.83
C HIS A 20 0.54 -1.27 3.36
N VAL A 21 1.19 -2.22 4.04
CA VAL A 21 1.50 -2.14 5.49
C VAL A 21 2.79 -1.34 5.69
N SER A 22 2.78 -0.36 6.58
CA SER A 22 3.88 0.60 6.79
C SER A 22 5.21 -0.07 7.10
N ARG A 23 5.21 -1.10 7.96
CA ARG A 23 6.42 -1.89 8.26
C ARG A 23 6.96 -2.66 7.05
N ARG A 24 6.06 -3.18 6.20
CA ARG A 24 6.48 -3.86 4.98
C ARG A 24 7.03 -2.89 3.95
N ILE A 25 6.47 -1.68 3.88
CA ILE A 25 6.99 -0.60 3.03
C ILE A 25 8.39 -0.18 3.50
N GLU A 26 8.57 0.10 4.80
CA GLU A 26 9.89 0.42 5.39
C GLU A 26 10.89 -0.69 5.02
N ARG A 27 10.58 -1.95 5.31
CA ARG A 27 11.46 -3.08 5.00
C ARG A 27 11.76 -3.17 3.49
N ALA A 28 10.78 -2.93 2.64
CA ALA A 28 10.98 -2.94 1.19
C ALA A 28 11.95 -1.83 0.74
N THR A 29 12.00 -0.67 1.40
CA THR A 29 13.01 0.36 1.08
C THR A 29 14.45 -0.14 1.29
N TYR A 30 14.66 -1.11 2.19
CA TYR A 30 15.94 -1.80 2.35
C TYR A 30 16.09 -2.97 1.37
N ASP A 31 15.08 -3.83 1.24
CA ASP A 31 15.26 -5.15 0.61
C ASP A 31 15.02 -5.13 -0.91
N SER A 32 14.28 -4.14 -1.43
CA SER A 32 13.88 -4.06 -2.84
C SER A 32 14.52 -2.88 -3.56
N LEU A 33 15.21 -3.17 -4.67
CA LEU A 33 15.81 -2.14 -5.54
C LEU A 33 14.76 -1.13 -6.04
N ALA A 34 13.54 -1.58 -6.35
CA ALA A 34 12.47 -0.70 -6.83
C ALA A 34 12.07 0.32 -5.76
N PHE A 35 11.83 -0.14 -4.53
CA PHE A 35 11.50 0.75 -3.42
C PHE A 35 12.67 1.67 -3.05
N ARG A 36 13.90 1.15 -3.06
CA ARG A 36 15.08 1.96 -2.76
C ARG A 36 15.29 3.08 -3.78
N LEU A 37 15.09 2.80 -5.07
CA LEU A 37 15.15 3.82 -6.12
C LEU A 37 14.04 4.87 -5.97
N ILE A 38 12.81 4.44 -5.72
CA ILE A 38 11.64 5.32 -5.56
C ILE A 38 11.79 6.20 -4.30
N ALA A 39 12.30 5.63 -3.21
CA ALA A 39 12.53 6.34 -1.97
C ALA A 39 13.83 7.17 -1.98
N CYS A 40 14.60 7.19 -3.08
CA CYS A 40 15.89 7.86 -3.16
C CYS A 40 16.84 7.46 -2.00
N ASP A 41 16.91 6.17 -1.70
CA ASP A 41 17.71 5.59 -0.60
C ASP A 41 17.34 6.12 0.80
N GLN A 42 16.10 6.60 0.96
CA GLN A 42 15.53 6.98 2.26
C GLN A 42 14.66 5.86 2.81
N HIS A 43 14.63 5.76 4.15
CA HIS A 43 13.97 4.68 4.86
C HIS A 43 13.03 5.24 5.94
N PRO A 44 11.88 5.82 5.54
CA PRO A 44 10.91 6.33 6.50
C PRO A 44 10.41 5.21 7.41
N ASP A 45 10.42 5.49 8.71
CA ASP A 45 9.95 4.56 9.72
C ASP A 45 8.42 4.33 9.58
N PRO A 46 7.89 3.25 10.18
CA PRO A 46 6.49 2.89 10.02
C PRO A 46 5.53 3.93 10.58
N ASP A 47 5.91 4.64 11.64
CA ASP A 47 5.07 5.65 12.29
C ASP A 47 4.94 6.88 11.39
N THR A 48 6.04 7.28 10.75
CA THR A 48 6.07 8.33 9.73
C THR A 48 5.14 7.99 8.56
N LEU A 49 5.20 6.76 8.05
CA LEU A 49 4.36 6.30 6.94
C LEU A 49 2.87 6.27 7.32
N ALA A 50 2.53 5.68 8.47
CA ALA A 50 1.17 5.63 8.97
C ALA A 50 0.61 7.03 9.26
N ALA A 51 1.40 7.90 9.89
CA ALA A 51 1.02 9.28 10.14
C ALA A 51 0.80 10.06 8.84
N PHE A 52 1.64 9.85 7.82
CA PHE A 52 1.45 10.45 6.50
C PHE A 52 0.16 9.98 5.85
N ARG A 53 -0.11 8.67 5.82
CA ARG A 53 -1.35 8.11 5.28
C ARG A 53 -2.59 8.70 5.96
N ARG A 54 -2.60 8.77 7.29
CA ARG A 54 -3.72 9.37 8.05
C ARG A 54 -3.90 10.85 7.73
N ARG A 55 -2.79 11.62 7.70
CA ARG A 55 -2.82 13.07 7.43
C ARG A 55 -3.24 13.39 5.98
N ALA A 56 -2.73 12.62 5.03
CA ALA A 56 -2.96 12.81 3.61
C ALA A 56 -4.13 11.97 3.06
N GLY A 57 -4.94 11.33 3.92
CA GLY A 57 -5.84 10.24 3.54
C GLY A 57 -6.71 10.54 2.32
N SER A 58 -7.46 11.65 2.31
CA SER A 58 -8.32 12.02 1.18
C SER A 58 -7.53 12.38 -0.09
N PRO A 59 -6.53 13.29 -0.05
CA PRO A 59 -5.68 13.57 -1.21
C PRO A 59 -4.93 12.35 -1.75
N PHE A 60 -4.46 11.47 -0.88
CA PHE A 60 -3.76 10.24 -1.24
C PHE A 60 -4.75 9.28 -1.94
N ALA A 61 -5.90 9.00 -1.34
CA ALA A 61 -6.90 8.14 -1.95
C ALA A 61 -7.32 8.65 -3.34
N ALA A 62 -7.56 9.95 -3.48
CA ALA A 62 -7.92 10.56 -4.76
C ALA A 62 -6.80 10.38 -5.82
N LEU A 63 -5.54 10.60 -5.45
CA LEU A 63 -4.42 10.36 -6.35
C LEU A 63 -4.30 8.87 -6.71
N PHE A 64 -4.52 7.98 -5.76
CA PHE A 64 -4.42 6.55 -6.02
C PHE A 64 -5.49 6.07 -6.99
N VAL A 65 -6.73 6.58 -6.88
CA VAL A 65 -7.78 6.35 -7.89
C VAL A 65 -7.33 6.81 -9.27
N GLN A 66 -6.72 7.99 -9.38
CA GLN A 66 -6.18 8.47 -10.68
C GLN A 66 -5.09 7.56 -11.24
N VAL A 67 -4.19 7.05 -10.41
CA VAL A 67 -3.17 6.07 -10.82
C VAL A 67 -3.83 4.80 -11.37
N LEU A 68 -4.89 4.31 -10.72
CA LEU A 68 -5.62 3.12 -11.16
C LEU A 68 -6.41 3.36 -12.44
N GLN A 69 -7.01 4.54 -12.61
CA GLN A 69 -7.68 4.95 -13.86
C GLN A 69 -6.68 4.98 -15.03
N VAL A 70 -5.52 5.60 -14.85
CA VAL A 70 -4.47 5.63 -15.87
C VAL A 70 -3.98 4.22 -16.22
N ALA A 71 -3.80 3.36 -15.22
CA ALA A 71 -3.41 1.97 -15.42
C ALA A 71 -4.50 1.16 -16.16
N HIS A 72 -5.77 1.43 -15.89
CA HIS A 72 -6.90 0.81 -16.58
C HIS A 72 -6.98 1.22 -18.06
N GLU A 73 -6.73 2.50 -18.36
CA GLU A 73 -6.80 3.07 -19.72
C GLU A 73 -5.57 2.73 -20.59
N ASN A 74 -4.42 2.38 -20.00
CA ASN A 74 -3.17 2.13 -20.72
C ASN A 74 -2.67 0.68 -20.62
N PRO A 75 -3.34 -0.28 -21.29
CA PRO A 75 -2.99 -1.71 -21.28
C PRO A 75 -1.63 -2.05 -21.91
N PHE A 76 -1.02 -1.13 -22.65
CA PHE A 76 0.27 -1.31 -23.31
C PHE A 76 1.46 -0.75 -22.50
N SER A 77 1.19 0.00 -21.43
CA SER A 77 2.23 0.34 -20.45
C SER A 77 2.43 -0.88 -19.55
N ARG A 78 3.65 -1.40 -19.45
CA ARG A 78 3.98 -2.49 -18.52
C ARG A 78 4.00 -1.99 -17.07
N LEU A 79 2.99 -1.25 -16.64
CA LEU A 79 2.61 -1.27 -15.23
C LEU A 79 2.20 -2.73 -15.00
N GLY A 80 3.06 -3.50 -14.34
CA GLY A 80 2.77 -4.89 -14.01
C GLY A 80 1.43 -5.03 -13.29
N THR A 81 0.96 -6.26 -13.10
CA THR A 81 -0.33 -6.55 -12.43
C THR A 81 -0.47 -5.74 -11.14
N VAL A 82 -1.33 -4.73 -11.16
CA VAL A 82 -1.73 -3.99 -9.95
C VAL A 82 -2.73 -4.88 -9.22
N SER A 83 -2.35 -5.31 -8.01
CA SER A 83 -3.16 -6.20 -7.20
C SER A 83 -3.70 -5.42 -6.02
N LEU A 84 -4.99 -5.10 -6.07
CA LEU A 84 -5.66 -4.33 -5.04
C LEU A 84 -6.20 -5.24 -3.93
N ASP A 85 -6.73 -6.43 -4.28
CA ASP A 85 -7.15 -7.45 -3.30
C ASP A 85 -7.24 -8.89 -3.90
N GLY A 86 -6.26 -9.30 -4.71
CA GLY A 86 -6.32 -10.56 -5.47
C GLY A 86 -7.17 -10.46 -6.76
N THR A 87 -7.95 -9.39 -6.89
CA THR A 87 -8.49 -8.88 -8.17
C THR A 87 -7.37 -8.30 -9.00
N ARG A 88 -7.05 -8.97 -10.11
CA ARG A 88 -6.19 -8.43 -11.15
C ARG A 88 -7.00 -7.38 -11.90
N LEU A 89 -6.62 -6.11 -11.78
CA LEU A 89 -7.14 -5.10 -12.69
C LEU A 89 -6.63 -5.42 -14.09
N HIS A 90 -7.48 -6.07 -14.90
CA HIS A 90 -7.19 -6.34 -16.29
C HIS A 90 -7.34 -5.04 -17.08
N ALA A 91 -6.23 -4.53 -17.61
CA ALA A 91 -6.27 -3.37 -18.48
C ALA A 91 -7.01 -3.73 -19.78
N HIS A 92 -8.01 -2.91 -20.16
CA HIS A 92 -8.90 -3.21 -21.29
C HIS A 92 -8.24 -2.80 -22.62
N ALA A 93 -7.84 -3.77 -23.45
CA ALA A 93 -7.13 -3.56 -24.72
C ALA A 93 -8.01 -3.17 -25.94
N SER A 94 -9.27 -2.80 -25.74
CA SER A 94 -10.18 -2.52 -26.87
C SER A 94 -10.11 -1.07 -27.33
N LYS A 95 -9.66 -0.83 -28.58
CA LYS A 95 -9.63 0.49 -29.24
C LYS A 95 -11.02 1.06 -29.59
N HIS A 96 -12.11 0.32 -29.35
CA HIS A 96 -13.46 0.67 -29.84
C HIS A 96 -14.56 0.68 -28.78
N SER A 97 -14.23 0.58 -27.49
CA SER A 97 -15.25 0.80 -26.46
C SER A 97 -15.30 2.29 -26.15
N ALA A 98 -16.24 3.01 -26.76
CA ALA A 98 -16.65 4.30 -26.25
C ALA A 98 -17.22 4.04 -24.84
N LEU A 99 -16.38 4.21 -23.82
CA LEU A 99 -16.80 4.18 -22.42
C LEU A 99 -17.94 5.22 -22.32
N SER A 100 -19.18 4.76 -22.15
CA SER A 100 -20.27 5.70 -21.92
C SER A 100 -19.95 6.44 -20.62
N TYR A 101 -20.27 7.72 -20.55
CA TYR A 101 -20.01 8.55 -19.36
C TYR A 101 -20.49 7.85 -18.06
N GLY A 102 -21.67 7.22 -18.10
CA GLY A 102 -22.20 6.45 -16.96
C GLY A 102 -21.48 5.12 -16.67
N HIS A 103 -20.67 4.57 -17.58
CA HIS A 103 -19.78 3.45 -17.26
C HIS A 103 -18.48 3.92 -16.60
N ALA A 104 -17.95 5.07 -17.04
CA ALA A 104 -16.79 5.71 -16.42
C ALA A 104 -17.07 6.06 -14.94
N GLU A 105 -18.24 6.66 -14.66
CA GLU A 105 -18.65 6.98 -13.28
C GLU A 105 -18.77 5.74 -12.39
N LYS A 106 -19.24 4.61 -12.95
CA LYS A 106 -19.32 3.34 -12.20
C LYS A 106 -17.95 2.78 -11.86
N ILE A 107 -17.01 2.83 -12.82
CA ILE A 107 -15.63 2.38 -12.59
C ILE A 107 -14.96 3.27 -11.55
N GLU A 108 -15.13 4.59 -11.65
CA GLU A 108 -14.58 5.53 -10.67
C GLU A 108 -15.13 5.26 -9.27
N ALA A 109 -16.45 5.11 -9.11
CA ALA A 109 -17.07 4.81 -7.83
C ALA A 109 -16.58 3.47 -7.25
N GLN A 110 -16.39 2.46 -8.09
CA GLN A 110 -15.83 1.18 -7.69
C GLN A 110 -14.38 1.33 -7.20
N LEU A 111 -13.52 2.01 -7.98
CA LEU A 111 -12.13 2.26 -7.60
C LEU A 111 -12.04 3.06 -6.30
N GLN A 112 -12.91 4.06 -6.11
CA GLN A 112 -12.96 4.83 -4.86
C GLN A 112 -13.28 3.93 -3.66
N ALA A 113 -14.28 3.04 -3.78
CA ALA A 113 -14.64 2.11 -2.70
C ALA A 113 -13.49 1.13 -2.38
N GLU A 114 -12.91 0.53 -3.41
CA GLU A 114 -11.76 -0.39 -3.29
C GLU A 114 -10.55 0.28 -2.63
N VAL A 115 -10.24 1.53 -3.00
CA VAL A 115 -9.15 2.29 -2.37
C VAL A 115 -9.42 2.57 -0.90
N GLN A 116 -10.66 2.90 -0.51
CA GLN A 116 -11.00 3.10 0.90
C GLN A 116 -10.84 1.81 1.70
N GLU A 117 -11.25 0.67 1.15
CA GLU A 117 -11.06 -0.64 1.78
C GLU A 117 -9.58 -0.96 1.97
N LEU A 118 -8.75 -0.77 0.95
CA LEU A 118 -7.31 -1.00 1.04
C LEU A 118 -6.64 -0.12 2.12
N PHE A 119 -7.08 1.13 2.26
CA PHE A 119 -6.56 2.04 3.28
C PHE A 119 -6.99 1.60 4.69
N ALA A 120 -8.23 1.13 4.84
CA ALA A 120 -8.72 0.57 6.09
C ALA A 120 -7.95 -0.71 6.48
N LEU A 121 -7.68 -1.60 5.51
CA LEU A 121 -6.85 -2.78 5.72
C LEU A 121 -5.44 -2.41 6.20
N ALA A 122 -4.81 -1.42 5.56
CA ALA A 122 -3.51 -0.91 6.00
C ALA A 122 -3.54 -0.36 7.43
N GLU A 123 -4.60 0.37 7.81
CA GLU A 123 -4.76 0.92 9.16
C GLU A 123 -4.95 -0.17 10.23
N VAL A 124 -5.66 -1.26 9.90
CA VAL A 124 -5.85 -2.41 10.81
C VAL A 124 -4.58 -3.27 10.91
N ALA A 125 -3.82 -3.39 9.82
CA ALA A 125 -2.61 -4.21 9.74
C ALA A 125 -1.38 -3.56 10.42
N ASP A 126 -1.30 -2.22 10.44
CA ASP A 126 -0.15 -1.50 11.00
C ASP A 126 0.07 -1.75 12.51
N PRO A 127 -0.96 -1.70 13.39
CA PRO A 127 -0.81 -2.02 14.81
C PRO A 127 -0.61 -3.51 15.09
N SER A 128 -1.17 -4.38 14.25
CA SER A 128 -1.26 -5.83 14.47
C SER A 128 -0.05 -6.61 13.97
N THR A 129 0.91 -5.94 13.34
CA THR A 129 2.17 -6.58 12.94
C THR A 129 2.97 -6.89 14.20
N VAL A 130 2.91 -8.15 14.64
CA VAL A 130 3.89 -8.74 15.57
C VAL A 130 5.28 -8.52 14.95
N PRO A 131 6.32 -8.14 15.72
CA PRO A 131 7.67 -8.05 15.17
C PRO A 131 8.03 -9.36 14.48
N ASP A 132 8.40 -9.31 13.19
CA ASP A 132 8.90 -10.49 12.48
C ASP A 132 10.09 -11.05 13.27
N GLY A 133 9.92 -12.26 13.81
CA GLY A 133 10.91 -12.93 14.66
C GLY A 133 10.49 -13.16 16.12
N VAL A 134 9.34 -12.65 16.58
CA VAL A 134 8.79 -12.99 17.90
C VAL A 134 7.56 -13.87 17.73
N SER A 135 7.75 -15.18 17.89
CA SER A 135 6.65 -16.08 18.18
C SER A 135 6.06 -15.67 19.53
N LEU A 136 4.86 -15.06 19.54
CA LEU A 136 4.13 -14.72 20.77
C LEU A 136 4.05 -15.90 21.75
N PRO A 137 3.79 -17.14 21.30
CA PRO A 137 3.85 -18.32 22.17
C PRO A 137 5.20 -18.50 22.87
N ASP A 138 6.31 -18.25 22.17
CA ASP A 138 7.65 -18.39 22.72
C ASP A 138 8.02 -17.28 23.71
N GLU A 139 7.58 -16.05 23.44
CA GLU A 139 7.78 -14.92 24.34
C GLU A 139 6.95 -15.06 25.62
N ILE A 140 5.71 -15.56 25.51
CA ILE A 140 4.87 -15.88 26.67
C ILE A 140 5.55 -16.98 27.52
N ARG A 141 6.01 -18.06 26.90
CA ARG A 141 6.73 -19.14 27.60
C ARG A 141 7.96 -18.64 28.36
N ARG A 142 8.82 -17.83 27.73
CA ARG A 142 10.00 -17.24 28.37
C ARG A 142 9.66 -16.38 29.59
N ARG A 143 8.52 -15.66 29.55
CA ARG A 143 8.06 -14.85 30.69
C ARG A 143 7.57 -15.71 31.84
N THR A 144 6.86 -16.81 31.56
CA THR A 144 6.42 -17.76 32.58
C THR A 144 7.62 -18.43 33.27
N ASP A 145 8.64 -18.81 32.50
CA ASP A 145 9.87 -19.42 33.04
C ASP A 145 10.65 -18.45 33.96
N ARG A 146 10.72 -17.16 33.60
CA ARG A 146 11.34 -16.12 34.43
C ARG A 146 10.58 -15.85 35.73
N LEU A 147 9.25 -15.98 35.71
CA LEU A 147 8.42 -15.82 36.90
C LEU A 147 8.50 -17.04 37.83
N ALA A 148 8.71 -18.24 37.28
CA ALA A 148 8.90 -19.45 38.07
C ALA A 148 10.31 -19.57 38.71
N ALA A 149 11.27 -18.78 38.23
CA ALA A 149 12.63 -18.70 38.74
C ALA A 149 12.84 -17.64 39.85
N ILE A 150 11.77 -16.95 40.27
CA ILE A 150 11.70 -16.01 41.39
C ILE A 150 10.92 -16.68 42.52
#